data_AF-A0A4Y2FGQ9-F1
#
_entry.id   AF-A0A4Y2FGQ9-F1
#
_cell.length_a   1.000
_cell.length_b   1.000
_cell.length_c   1.000
_cell.angle_alpha   90.00
_cell.angle_beta   90.00
_cell.angle_gamma   90.00
#
_symmetry.space_group_name_H-M   'P 1'
#
loop_
_entity.id
_entity.type
_entity.pdbx_description
1 polymer ?
#
loop_
_entity_poly.entity_id
_entity_poly.type
_entity_poly.pdbx_seq_one_letter_code
_entity_poly.pdbx_strand_id
1 'polypeptide(L)'
;MARENPFQMQPLSLHSQKVTVWCGVTAAFIVGPSGPVACTVNGTRYESLLRNQLIPALHKRGCVDSTMFMQDGAPQHIATPVK
;
A
#
# COMPACT_ATOMS: atom_id res chain seq x y z
N MET A 1 4.69 -2.76 55.82
CA MET A 1 4.51 -3.62 54.63
C MET A 1 3.36 -3.04 53.82
N ALA A 2 3.62 -2.49 52.64
CA ALA A 2 2.57 -1.92 51.79
C ALA A 2 1.89 -3.06 51.02
N ARG A 3 0.55 -3.11 51.07
CA ARG A 3 -0.26 -4.14 50.40
C ARG A 3 -0.23 -3.87 48.90
N GLU A 4 0.20 -4.85 48.10
CA GLU A 4 0.26 -4.74 46.65
C GLU A 4 -1.14 -4.46 46.07
N ASN A 5 -1.16 -3.56 45.10
CA ASN A 5 -2.37 -3.03 44.48
C ASN A 5 -3.06 -4.10 43.60
N PRO A 6 -4.30 -4.54 43.87
CA PRO A 6 -4.93 -5.69 43.22
C PRO A 6 -5.54 -5.40 41.84
N PHE A 7 -5.30 -4.23 41.25
CA PHE A 7 -5.87 -3.89 39.94
C PHE A 7 -5.11 -4.62 38.81
N GLN A 8 -5.77 -5.60 38.21
CA GLN A 8 -5.35 -6.18 36.94
C GLN A 8 -5.50 -5.14 35.83
N MET A 9 -4.38 -4.66 35.28
CA MET A 9 -4.35 -3.81 34.10
C MET A 9 -4.33 -4.70 32.85
N GLN A 10 -5.40 -4.64 32.06
CA GLN A 10 -5.37 -5.18 30.70
C GLN A 10 -4.94 -4.07 29.73
N PRO A 11 -3.80 -4.22 29.02
CA PRO A 11 -3.41 -3.29 27.99
C PRO A 11 -4.36 -3.41 26.79
N LEU A 12 -5.12 -2.35 26.52
CA LEU A 12 -5.92 -2.23 25.30
C LEU A 12 -5.07 -1.59 24.20
N SER A 13 -5.08 -2.16 22.99
CA SER A 13 -4.46 -1.49 21.84
C SER A 13 -5.13 -0.15 21.61
N LEU A 14 -4.38 0.94 21.74
CA LEU A 14 -4.85 2.29 21.37
C LEU A 14 -4.94 2.50 19.85
N HIS A 15 -4.49 1.53 19.06
CA HIS A 15 -4.46 1.62 17.61
C HIS A 15 -5.62 0.83 17.02
N SER A 16 -6.51 1.52 16.29
CA SER A 16 -7.51 0.86 15.45
C SER A 16 -6.81 0.10 14.32
N GLN A 17 -7.43 -1.00 13.88
CA GLN A 17 -6.98 -1.71 12.69
C GLN A 17 -7.05 -0.77 11.48
N LYS A 18 -5.95 -0.70 10.73
CA LYS A 18 -5.86 0.10 9.50
C LYS A 18 -5.67 -0.84 8.33
N VAL A 19 -6.29 -0.48 7.22
CA VAL A 19 -6.06 -1.12 5.92
C VAL A 19 -5.44 -0.10 4.98
N THR A 20 -4.46 -0.52 4.20
CA THR A 20 -3.89 0.27 3.12
C THR A 20 -4.41 -0.26 1.80
N VAL A 21 -4.95 0.62 0.98
CA VAL A 21 -5.38 0.31 -0.40
C VAL A 21 -4.48 1.05 -1.37
N TRP A 22 -4.31 0.48 -2.56
CA TRP A 22 -3.61 1.14 -3.65
C TRP A 22 -4.57 1.41 -4.80
N CYS A 23 -4.41 2.57 -5.43
CA CYS A 23 -5.21 3.00 -6.57
C CYS A 23 -4.38 3.92 -7.47
N GLY A 24 -4.44 3.70 -8.78
CA GLY A 24 -3.93 4.63 -9.79
C GLY A 24 -5.08 5.48 -10.35
N VAL A 25 -4.91 6.80 -10.37
CA VAL A 25 -5.93 7.73 -10.86
C VAL A 25 -5.41 8.46 -12.09
N THR A 26 -6.23 8.54 -13.14
CA THR A 26 -5.98 9.34 -14.33
C THR A 26 -7.15 10.31 -14.55
N ALA A 27 -7.02 11.26 -15.48
CA ALA A 27 -8.13 12.15 -15.85
C ALA A 27 -9.34 11.39 -16.44
N ALA A 28 -9.13 10.20 -17.04
CA ALA A 28 -10.17 9.47 -17.76
C ALA A 28 -10.75 8.28 -16.98
N PHE A 29 -9.96 7.65 -16.11
CA PHE A 29 -10.38 6.44 -15.41
C PHE A 29 -9.52 6.15 -14.17
N ILE A 30 -10.01 5.20 -13.38
CA ILE A 30 -9.33 4.64 -12.22
C ILE A 30 -8.78 3.23 -12.53
N VAL A 31 -7.64 2.89 -11.95
CA VAL A 31 -7.03 1.55 -11.92
C VAL A 31 -6.96 1.09 -10.47
N GLY A 32 -7.59 -0.04 -10.14
CA GLY A 32 -7.77 -0.51 -8.74
C GLY A 32 -9.20 -0.26 -8.23
N PRO A 33 -9.44 -0.23 -6.91
CA PRO A 33 -8.48 -0.37 -5.80
C PRO A 33 -7.96 -1.80 -5.65
N SER A 34 -6.64 -1.95 -5.59
CA SER A 34 -6.01 -3.22 -5.21
C SER A 34 -6.15 -3.37 -3.70
N GLY A 35 -6.67 -4.53 -3.27
CA GLY A 35 -7.29 -4.78 -1.95
C GLY A 35 -6.49 -4.41 -0.70
N PRO A 36 -7.09 -4.57 0.49
CA PRO A 36 -6.48 -4.15 1.75
C PRO A 36 -5.20 -4.95 1.97
N VAL A 37 -4.06 -4.32 1.77
CA VAL A 37 -2.82 -4.90 2.26
C VAL A 37 -2.87 -4.67 3.76
N ALA A 38 -3.30 -5.68 4.51
CA ALA A 38 -3.21 -5.70 5.98
C ALA A 38 -1.74 -5.66 6.46
N CYS A 39 -0.79 -5.67 5.53
CA CYS A 39 0.63 -5.53 5.80
C CYS A 39 1.18 -4.30 5.06
N THR A 40 2.28 -3.77 5.56
CA THR A 40 3.05 -2.69 4.93
C THR A 40 3.32 -3.04 3.46
N VAL A 41 3.03 -2.11 2.56
CA VAL A 41 3.53 -2.21 1.18
C VAL A 41 5.06 -2.21 1.27
N ASN A 42 5.71 -3.04 0.47
CA ASN A 42 7.17 -3.05 0.36
C ASN A 42 7.54 -3.01 -1.12
N GLY A 43 8.82 -2.80 -1.44
CA GLY A 43 9.26 -2.64 -2.83
C GLY A 43 8.81 -3.79 -3.74
N THR A 44 8.92 -5.04 -3.29
CA THR A 44 8.51 -6.22 -4.07
C THR A 44 7.00 -6.27 -4.32
N ARG A 45 6.19 -5.96 -3.30
CA ARG A 45 4.72 -5.91 -3.45
C ARG A 45 4.30 -4.75 -4.35
N TYR A 46 4.99 -3.62 -4.25
CA TYR A 46 4.77 -2.46 -5.10
C TYR A 46 5.11 -2.78 -6.56
N GLU A 47 6.28 -3.36 -6.82
CA GLU A 47 6.69 -3.82 -8.16
C GLU A 47 5.69 -4.83 -8.75
N SER A 48 5.27 -5.82 -7.97
CA SER A 48 4.26 -6.80 -8.38
C SER A 48 2.93 -6.12 -8.74
N LEU A 49 2.51 -5.13 -7.95
CA LEU A 49 1.30 -4.38 -8.23
C LEU A 49 1.41 -3.61 -9.56
N LEU A 50 2.54 -2.94 -9.81
CA LEU A 50 2.76 -2.20 -11.06
C LEU A 50 2.73 -3.14 -12.27
N ARG A 51 3.44 -4.28 -12.19
CA ARG A 51 3.57 -5.24 -13.30
C ARG A 51 2.29 -6.01 -13.59
N ASN A 52 1.56 -6.42 -12.55
CA ASN A 52 0.44 -7.34 -12.70
C ASN A 52 -0.92 -6.62 -12.75
N GLN A 53 -0.99 -5.36 -12.33
CA GLN A 53 -2.26 -4.61 -12.28
C GLN A 53 -2.20 -3.30 -13.08
N LEU A 54 -1.26 -2.40 -12.78
CA LEU A 54 -1.24 -1.08 -13.42
C LEU A 54 -0.92 -1.16 -14.92
N ILE A 55 0.22 -1.73 -15.28
CA ILE A 55 0.69 -1.79 -16.67
C ILE A 55 -0.33 -2.55 -17.56
N PRO A 56 -0.85 -3.72 -17.16
CA PRO A 56 -1.88 -4.41 -17.94
C PRO A 56 -3.17 -3.58 -18.11
N ALA A 57 -3.58 -2.83 -17.08
CA ALA A 57 -4.77 -1.98 -17.18
C ALA A 57 -4.58 -0.80 -18.13
N LEU A 58 -3.39 -0.19 -18.17
CA LEU A 58 -3.06 0.86 -19.14
C LEU A 58 -2.96 0.30 -20.57
N HIS A 59 -2.33 -0.87 -20.72
CA HIS A 59 -2.20 -1.54 -22.02
C HIS A 59 -3.58 -1.89 -22.60
N LYS A 60 -4.48 -2.47 -21.80
CA LYS A 60 -5.86 -2.79 -22.23
C LYS A 60 -6.65 -1.55 -22.68
N ARG A 61 -6.31 -0.37 -22.18
CA ARG A 61 -6.95 0.90 -22.51
C ARG A 61 -6.19 1.67 -23.60
N GLY A 62 -5.13 1.09 -24.17
CA GLY A 62 -4.37 1.69 -25.27
C GLY A 62 -3.57 2.94 -24.88
N CYS A 63 -3.26 3.11 -23.60
CA CYS A 63 -2.65 4.34 -23.08
C CYS A 63 -1.34 4.10 -22.31
N VAL A 64 -0.71 2.94 -22.45
CA VAL A 64 0.57 2.64 -21.80
C VAL A 64 1.67 3.63 -22.20
N ASP A 65 1.75 3.98 -23.49
CA ASP A 65 2.80 4.88 -24.01
C ASP A 65 2.46 6.36 -23.84
N SER A 66 1.19 6.69 -23.62
CA SER A 66 0.71 8.07 -23.48
C SER A 66 0.54 8.50 -22.02
N THR A 67 0.76 7.60 -21.06
CA THR A 67 0.56 7.87 -19.64
C THR A 67 1.87 8.28 -18.98
N MET A 68 1.91 9.49 -18.41
CA MET A 68 2.98 9.89 -17.50
C MET A 68 2.68 9.34 -16.10
N PHE A 69 3.60 8.55 -15.55
CA PHE A 69 3.43 7.96 -14.22
C PHE A 69 3.95 8.92 -13.13
N MET A 70 3.12 9.20 -12.13
CA MET A 70 3.44 10.09 -11.01
C MET A 70 3.20 9.35 -9.68
N GLN A 71 4.16 9.46 -8.76
CA GLN A 71 4.12 8.88 -7.42
C GLN A 71 4.87 9.77 -6.43
N ASP A 72 4.73 9.50 -5.13
CA ASP A 72 5.52 10.16 -4.08
C ASP A 72 6.96 9.59 -3.98
N GLY A 73 7.79 10.22 -3.15
CA GLY A 73 9.17 9.81 -2.89
C GLY A 73 9.33 8.74 -1.79
N ALA A 74 8.29 7.98 -1.44
CA ALA A 74 8.41 6.97 -0.39
C ALA A 74 9.49 5.92 -0.77
N PRO A 75 10.33 5.46 0.17
CA PRO A 75 11.46 4.57 -0.15
C PRO A 75 11.07 3.32 -0.95
N GLN A 76 9.92 2.72 -0.63
CA GLN A 76 9.37 1.55 -1.32
C GLN A 76 9.02 1.80 -2.81
N HIS A 77 8.76 3.06 -3.20
CA HIS A 77 8.38 3.44 -4.55
C HIS A 77 9.58 3.75 -5.45
N ILE A 78 10.75 4.04 -4.86
CA ILE A 78 11.99 4.38 -5.57
C ILE A 78 13.10 3.34 -5.40
N ALA A 79 12.87 2.30 -4.60
CA ALA A 79 13.86 1.27 -4.32
C ALA A 79 14.19 0.44 -5.57
N THR A 80 15.48 0.19 -5.78
CA THR A 80 15.94 -0.84 -6.71
C THR A 80 15.95 -2.20 -6.00
N PRO A 81 15.28 -3.24 -6.53
CA PRO A 81 15.37 -4.58 -5.96
C PRO A 81 16.82 -5.09 -5.95
N VAL A 82 17.27 -5.63 -4.82
CA VAL A 82 18.55 -6.35 -4.73
C VAL A 82 18.28 -7.80 -5.15
N LYS A 83 19.07 -8.30 -6.11
CA LYS A 83 18.95 -9.66 -6.66
C LYS A 83 19.60 -10.70 -5.74
#